data_AF-A0A517LVG6-F1
#
_entry.id   AF-A0A517LVG6-F1
#
_cell.length_a   1.000
_cell.length_b   1.000
_cell.length_c   1.000
_cell.angle_alpha   90.00
_cell.angle_beta   90.00
_cell.angle_gamma   90.00
#
_symmetry.space_group_name_H-M   'P 1'
#
loop_
_entity.id
_entity.type
_entity.pdbx_description
1 polymer ?
#
loop_
_entity_poly.entity_id
_entity_poly.type
_entity_poly.pdbx_seq_one_letter_code
_entity_poly.pdbx_strand_id
1 'polypeptide(L)'
;MEARSFAVAFVRDIRCLIRTTATICRVDIVSSLYQTIEAPTAPSAAAWYLRMHRYAKRQTFRMWIRIRRFVMHNILHADDPPHPLALGVAIGLFVTFTPTIGLQMLLVMFLAWALRANKLVGLPIVWLSNPATFVPIYLPCYQVGRLLLGSEPKGRDWWHGLQHPPTGFLNKTEFYWTRIWEIIGPLTVGCLVVASIVAVLGYCLAYSVIYTYRMKRFGAITPP
;
A
#
# COMPACT_ATOMS: atom_id res chain seq x y z
N MET A 1 2.98 -13.56 -25.14
CA MET A 1 1.99 -14.48 -24.51
C MET A 1 1.92 -14.33 -22.98
N GLU A 2 2.98 -13.86 -22.31
CA GLU A 2 3.00 -13.72 -20.84
C GLU A 2 2.03 -12.67 -20.27
N ALA A 3 1.82 -11.54 -20.95
CA ALA A 3 0.92 -10.47 -20.47
C ALA A 3 -0.56 -10.90 -20.37
N ARG A 4 -1.02 -11.80 -21.25
CA ARG A 4 -2.38 -12.35 -21.19
C ARG A 4 -2.54 -13.37 -20.06
N SER A 5 -1.51 -14.19 -19.83
CA SER A 5 -1.47 -15.12 -18.68
C SER A 5 -1.45 -14.35 -17.35
N PHE A 6 -0.70 -13.24 -17.31
CA PHE A 6 -0.66 -12.31 -16.19
C PHE A 6 -2.03 -11.71 -15.90
N ALA A 7 -2.73 -11.18 -16.91
CA ALA A 7 -4.07 -10.60 -16.75
C ALA A 7 -5.13 -11.63 -16.27
N VAL A 8 -5.02 -12.89 -16.68
CA VAL A 8 -5.97 -13.95 -16.27
C VAL A 8 -5.70 -14.44 -14.85
N ALA A 9 -4.44 -14.66 -14.48
CA ALA A 9 -4.06 -14.99 -13.10
C ALA A 9 -4.44 -13.86 -12.12
N PHE A 10 -4.28 -12.62 -12.57
CA PHE A 10 -4.66 -11.38 -11.90
C PHE A 10 -6.17 -11.23 -11.66
N VAL A 11 -7.01 -11.45 -12.69
CA VAL A 11 -8.48 -11.41 -12.53
C VAL A 11 -8.97 -12.48 -11.53
N ARG A 12 -8.28 -13.62 -11.48
CA ARG A 12 -8.58 -14.70 -10.54
C ARG A 12 -8.21 -14.33 -9.10
N ASP A 13 -7.08 -13.66 -8.90
CA ASP A 13 -6.63 -13.18 -7.59
C ASP A 13 -7.47 -12.00 -7.07
N ILE A 14 -7.95 -11.10 -7.95
CA ILE A 14 -8.92 -10.05 -7.58
C ILE A 14 -10.22 -10.66 -7.05
N ARG A 15 -10.76 -11.68 -7.73
CA ARG A 15 -11.99 -12.36 -7.28
C ARG A 15 -11.82 -13.04 -5.92
N CYS A 16 -10.65 -13.62 -5.66
CA CYS A 16 -10.32 -14.23 -4.38
C CYS A 16 -10.15 -13.17 -3.28
N LEU A 17 -9.45 -12.07 -3.58
CA LEU A 17 -9.20 -10.98 -2.64
C LEU A 17 -10.51 -10.27 -2.27
N ILE A 18 -11.37 -9.94 -3.23
CA ILE A 18 -12.69 -9.31 -3.01
C ILE A 18 -13.54 -10.17 -2.07
N ARG A 19 -13.59 -11.50 -2.26
CA ARG A 19 -14.28 -12.41 -1.33
C ARG A 19 -13.70 -12.37 0.07
N THR A 20 -12.39 -12.25 0.18
CA THR A 20 -11.68 -12.28 1.47
C THR A 20 -11.87 -10.96 2.22
N THR A 21 -11.71 -9.81 1.55
CA THR A 21 -11.99 -8.48 2.13
C THR A 21 -13.47 -8.27 2.46
N ALA A 22 -14.40 -8.79 1.64
CA ALA A 22 -15.83 -8.76 1.96
C ALA A 22 -16.15 -9.57 3.23
N THR A 23 -15.42 -10.66 3.47
CA THR A 23 -15.55 -11.45 4.70
C THR A 23 -14.96 -10.71 5.90
N ILE A 24 -13.84 -9.98 5.72
CA ILE A 24 -13.18 -9.19 6.77
C ILE A 24 -14.04 -7.97 7.17
N CYS A 25 -14.55 -7.18 6.22
CA CYS A 25 -15.46 -6.07 6.51
C CYS A 25 -16.72 -6.51 7.26
N ARG A 26 -17.26 -7.69 6.91
CA ARG A 26 -18.42 -8.27 7.61
C ARG A 26 -18.10 -8.63 9.07
N VAL A 27 -16.85 -9.00 9.36
CA VAL A 27 -16.39 -9.36 10.70
C VAL A 27 -16.02 -8.14 11.53
N ASP A 28 -15.39 -7.12 10.95
CA ASP A 28 -15.08 -5.85 11.64
C ASP A 28 -16.33 -5.06 12.02
N ILE A 29 -17.36 -5.06 11.15
CA ILE A 29 -18.68 -4.47 11.47
C ILE A 29 -19.32 -5.22 12.65
N VAL A 30 -19.25 -6.55 12.66
CA VAL A 30 -19.79 -7.36 13.76
C VAL A 30 -19.00 -7.17 15.05
N SER A 31 -17.67 -7.02 15.00
CA SER A 31 -16.87 -6.75 16.22
C SER A 31 -17.07 -5.34 16.76
N SER A 32 -17.27 -4.35 15.88
CA SER A 32 -17.57 -2.96 16.29
C SER A 32 -18.97 -2.86 16.90
N LEU A 33 -19.94 -3.65 16.43
CA LEU A 33 -21.27 -3.77 17.04
C LEU A 33 -21.22 -4.49 18.40
N TYR A 34 -20.35 -5.49 18.55
CA TYR A 34 -20.13 -6.21 19.81
C TYR A 34 -19.43 -5.34 20.88
N GLN A 35 -18.57 -4.39 20.51
CA GLN A 35 -17.91 -3.50 21.47
C GLN A 35 -18.87 -2.49 22.14
N THR A 36 -20.01 -2.20 21.52
CA THR A 36 -21.06 -1.33 22.09
C THR A 36 -22.04 -2.06 23.01
N ILE A 37 -22.04 -3.39 23.04
CA ILE A 37 -22.98 -4.22 23.80
C ILE A 37 -22.17 -5.07 24.78
N GLU A 38 -21.99 -4.54 26.00
CA GLU A 38 -21.46 -5.22 27.19
C GLU A 38 -20.00 -5.73 27.16
N ALA A 39 -19.21 -5.27 28.14
CA ALA A 39 -17.86 -5.76 28.39
C ALA A 39 -17.91 -7.24 28.85
N PRO A 40 -17.28 -8.20 28.14
CA PRO A 40 -17.40 -9.60 28.47
C PRO A 40 -16.35 -10.03 29.49
N THR A 41 -16.79 -10.34 30.72
CA THR A 41 -16.03 -10.97 31.80
C THR A 41 -15.82 -12.48 31.59
N ALA A 42 -15.48 -12.92 30.37
CA ALA A 42 -15.37 -14.34 30.03
C ALA A 42 -13.97 -14.71 29.47
N PRO A 43 -13.33 -15.80 29.95
CA PRO A 43 -12.00 -16.25 29.51
C PRO A 43 -11.96 -16.69 28.03
N SER A 44 -13.12 -16.81 27.37
CA SER A 44 -13.26 -17.15 25.94
C SER A 44 -12.97 -15.98 24.99
N ALA A 45 -13.15 -14.73 25.43
CA ALA A 45 -12.90 -13.54 24.60
C ALA A 45 -11.41 -13.29 24.35
N ALA A 46 -10.57 -13.49 25.38
CA ALA A 46 -9.12 -13.39 25.26
C ALA A 46 -8.53 -14.50 24.36
N ALA A 47 -9.07 -15.71 24.45
CA ALA A 47 -8.71 -16.83 23.58
C ALA A 47 -9.10 -16.55 22.11
N TRP A 48 -10.23 -15.88 21.88
CA TRP A 48 -10.64 -15.41 20.55
C TRP A 48 -9.71 -14.31 20.02
N TYR A 49 -9.38 -13.30 20.82
CA TYR A 49 -8.47 -12.20 20.44
C TYR A 49 -7.08 -12.73 20.03
N LEU A 50 -6.52 -13.66 20.81
CA LEU A 50 -5.23 -14.29 20.52
C LEU A 50 -5.28 -15.23 19.30
N ARG A 51 -6.43 -15.86 19.03
CA ARG A 51 -6.62 -16.73 17.85
C ARG A 51 -6.79 -15.88 16.58
N MET A 52 -7.39 -14.70 16.69
CA MET A 52 -7.60 -13.74 15.61
C MET A 52 -6.29 -13.04 15.20
N HIS A 53 -5.45 -12.62 16.16
CA HIS A 53 -4.09 -12.15 15.88
C HIS A 53 -3.26 -13.19 15.11
N ARG A 54 -3.40 -14.48 15.43
CA ARG A 54 -2.70 -15.56 14.71
C ARG A 54 -3.22 -15.77 13.28
N TYR A 55 -4.49 -15.49 13.00
CA TYR A 55 -5.07 -15.58 11.65
C TYR A 55 -4.62 -14.42 10.76
N ALA A 56 -4.67 -13.18 11.26
CA ALA A 56 -4.15 -12.00 10.57
C ALA A 56 -2.64 -12.14 10.25
N LYS A 57 -1.86 -12.67 11.20
CA LYS A 57 -0.41 -12.93 11.06
C LYS A 57 -0.09 -14.05 10.04
N ARG A 58 -0.95 -15.06 9.91
CA ARG A 58 -0.78 -16.16 8.94
C ARG A 58 -1.14 -15.77 7.50
N GLN A 59 -2.11 -14.88 7.30
CA GLN A 59 -2.50 -14.44 5.95
C GLN A 59 -1.52 -13.42 5.35
N THR A 60 -1.03 -12.46 6.14
CA THR A 60 0.09 -11.58 5.73
C THR A 60 1.33 -12.40 5.38
N PHE A 61 1.64 -13.43 6.17
CA PHE A 61 2.77 -14.34 5.91
C PHE A 61 2.62 -15.13 4.59
N ARG A 62 1.42 -15.63 4.26
CA ARG A 62 1.16 -16.35 2.99
C ARG A 62 1.20 -15.43 1.76
N MET A 63 0.70 -14.20 1.86
CA MET A 63 0.89 -13.17 0.82
C MET A 63 2.37 -12.85 0.62
N TRP A 64 3.11 -12.63 1.72
CA TRP A 64 4.55 -12.40 1.70
C TRP A 64 5.33 -13.54 1.03
N ILE A 65 4.96 -14.81 1.26
CA ILE A 65 5.62 -15.96 0.59
C ILE A 65 5.30 -16.02 -0.90
N ARG A 66 4.10 -15.63 -1.34
CA ARG A 66 3.74 -15.60 -2.77
C ARG A 66 4.38 -14.43 -3.49
N ILE A 67 4.33 -13.23 -2.91
CA ILE A 67 5.05 -12.05 -3.40
C ILE A 67 6.54 -12.36 -3.45
N ARG A 68 7.13 -12.86 -2.36
CA ARG A 68 8.53 -13.31 -2.33
C ARG A 68 8.83 -14.33 -3.41
N ARG A 69 8.02 -15.37 -3.61
CA ARG A 69 8.28 -16.35 -4.69
C ARG A 69 8.15 -15.73 -6.07
N PHE A 70 7.20 -14.84 -6.30
CA PHE A 70 6.98 -14.20 -7.59
C PHE A 70 8.07 -13.18 -7.93
N VAL A 71 8.38 -12.29 -6.98
CA VAL A 71 9.53 -11.37 -6.98
C VAL A 71 10.82 -12.18 -7.17
N MET A 72 11.02 -13.27 -6.42
CA MET A 72 12.25 -14.05 -6.51
C MET A 72 12.37 -14.87 -7.79
N HIS A 73 11.28 -15.31 -8.42
CA HIS A 73 11.39 -16.11 -9.66
C HIS A 73 11.52 -15.22 -10.90
N ASN A 74 10.78 -14.10 -10.96
CA ASN A 74 10.76 -13.20 -12.11
C ASN A 74 11.83 -12.10 -12.07
N ILE A 75 12.21 -11.57 -10.91
CA ILE A 75 13.28 -10.55 -10.82
C ILE A 75 14.66 -11.20 -10.98
N LEU A 76 14.85 -12.41 -10.46
CA LEU A 76 16.17 -13.05 -10.50
C LEU A 76 16.50 -13.75 -11.82
N HIS A 77 15.51 -14.07 -12.66
CA HIS A 77 15.72 -14.54 -14.03
C HIS A 77 15.52 -13.44 -15.08
N ALA A 78 15.31 -12.19 -14.66
CA ALA A 78 15.41 -11.07 -15.59
C ALA A 78 16.90 -10.87 -15.91
N ASP A 79 17.27 -10.99 -17.18
CA ASP A 79 18.62 -10.77 -17.70
C ASP A 79 19.11 -9.31 -17.55
N ASP A 80 18.24 -8.44 -17.03
CA ASP A 80 18.55 -7.04 -16.80
C ASP A 80 19.64 -6.84 -15.73
N PRO A 81 20.44 -5.77 -15.84
CA PRO A 81 21.40 -5.40 -14.81
C PRO A 81 20.71 -5.07 -13.47
N PRO A 82 21.43 -5.15 -12.33
CA PRO A 82 20.84 -4.94 -11.00
C PRO A 82 20.24 -3.54 -10.81
N HIS A 83 20.73 -2.55 -11.54
CA HIS A 83 20.30 -1.16 -11.41
C HIS A 83 18.85 -0.92 -11.91
N PRO A 84 18.45 -1.24 -13.15
CA PRO A 84 17.06 -1.12 -13.61
C PRO A 84 16.04 -1.91 -12.78
N LEU A 85 16.44 -3.05 -12.21
CA LEU A 85 15.60 -3.84 -11.32
C LEU A 85 15.37 -3.11 -9.99
N ALA A 86 16.44 -2.64 -9.34
CA ALA A 86 16.36 -1.86 -8.10
C ALA A 86 15.60 -0.54 -8.30
N LEU A 87 15.77 0.11 -9.45
CA LEU A 87 15.07 1.34 -9.81
C LEU A 87 13.56 1.07 -10.00
N GLY A 88 13.20 -0.07 -10.62
CA GLY A 88 11.81 -0.52 -10.71
C GLY A 88 11.17 -0.73 -9.33
N VAL A 89 11.93 -1.29 -8.38
CA VAL A 89 11.48 -1.43 -6.97
C VAL A 89 11.21 -0.07 -6.33
N ALA A 90 12.16 0.86 -6.48
CA ALA A 90 12.08 2.19 -5.90
C ALA A 90 10.86 2.98 -6.41
N ILE A 91 10.63 2.97 -7.73
CA ILE A 91 9.47 3.62 -8.35
C ILE A 91 8.17 3.00 -7.84
N GLY A 92 8.10 1.66 -7.80
CA GLY A 92 6.92 0.96 -7.30
C GLY A 92 6.58 1.41 -5.88
N LEU A 93 7.58 1.42 -4.99
CA LEU A 93 7.40 1.86 -3.60
C LEU A 93 6.99 3.33 -3.51
N PHE A 94 7.64 4.20 -4.27
CA PHE A 94 7.31 5.62 -4.29
C PHE A 94 5.83 5.86 -4.65
N VAL A 95 5.35 5.20 -5.69
CA VAL A 95 3.97 5.36 -6.16
C VAL A 95 2.96 4.71 -5.21
N THR A 96 3.28 3.57 -4.58
CA THR A 96 2.41 2.92 -3.58
C THR A 96 2.08 3.83 -2.40
N PHE A 97 3.04 4.64 -1.95
CA PHE A 97 2.84 5.57 -0.85
C PHE A 97 2.20 6.90 -1.26
N THR A 98 2.07 7.16 -2.57
CA THR A 98 1.42 8.36 -3.09
C THR A 98 -0.09 8.11 -3.21
N PRO A 99 -0.96 9.04 -2.75
CA PRO A 99 -2.42 8.86 -2.75
C PRO A 99 -3.05 9.05 -4.15
N THR A 100 -2.46 8.46 -5.19
CA THR A 100 -2.90 8.53 -6.59
C THR A 100 -3.87 7.40 -6.95
N ILE A 101 -4.90 7.19 -6.14
CA ILE A 101 -5.86 6.08 -6.29
C ILE A 101 -6.40 6.04 -7.73
N GLY A 102 -6.27 4.88 -8.40
CA GLY A 102 -6.69 4.67 -9.78
C GLY A 102 -5.64 5.03 -10.85
N LEU A 103 -4.73 5.97 -10.58
CA LEU A 103 -3.68 6.38 -11.51
C LEU A 103 -2.32 5.72 -11.25
N GLN A 104 -2.15 5.02 -10.13
CA GLN A 104 -0.87 4.42 -9.72
C GLN A 104 -0.21 3.54 -10.79
N MET A 105 -0.98 2.69 -11.49
CA MET A 105 -0.43 1.79 -12.52
C MET A 105 0.14 2.56 -13.71
N LEU A 106 -0.56 3.61 -14.15
CA LEU A 106 -0.08 4.50 -15.21
C LEU A 106 1.15 5.27 -14.75
N LEU A 107 1.16 5.73 -13.50
CA LEU A 107 2.27 6.49 -12.94
C LEU A 107 3.53 5.63 -12.82
N VAL A 108 3.43 4.38 -12.35
CA VAL A 108 4.56 3.45 -12.34
C VAL A 108 5.05 3.13 -13.75
N MET A 109 4.15 2.86 -14.69
CA MET A 109 4.52 2.61 -16.09
C MET A 109 5.25 3.80 -16.70
N PHE A 110 4.75 5.01 -16.46
CA PHE A 110 5.33 6.25 -16.96
C PHE A 110 6.69 6.52 -16.33
N LEU A 111 6.82 6.47 -15.01
CA LEU A 111 8.10 6.66 -14.31
C LEU A 111 9.11 5.57 -14.70
N ALA A 112 8.69 4.31 -14.79
CA ALA A 112 9.58 3.22 -15.17
C ALA A 112 10.03 3.35 -16.63
N TRP A 113 9.18 3.84 -17.52
CA TRP A 113 9.59 4.17 -18.89
C TRP A 113 10.57 5.36 -18.92
N ALA A 114 10.26 6.45 -18.21
CA ALA A 114 11.08 7.66 -18.19
C ALA A 114 12.48 7.42 -17.60
N LEU A 115 12.57 6.65 -16.52
CA LEU A 115 13.83 6.34 -15.82
C LEU A 115 14.51 5.05 -16.32
N ARG A 116 14.03 4.48 -17.44
CA ARG A 116 14.54 3.22 -18.03
C ARG A 116 14.63 2.06 -17.01
N ALA A 117 13.64 2.01 -16.11
CA ALA A 117 13.49 0.97 -15.11
C ALA A 117 12.76 -0.25 -15.65
N ASN A 118 12.94 -1.41 -15.00
CA ASN A 118 12.15 -2.58 -15.34
C ASN A 118 10.70 -2.44 -14.82
N LYS A 119 9.78 -2.23 -15.77
CA LYS A 119 8.34 -2.10 -15.54
C LYS A 119 7.73 -3.30 -14.83
N LEU A 120 8.18 -4.52 -15.14
CA LEU A 120 7.65 -5.76 -14.57
C LEU A 120 7.92 -5.85 -13.06
N VAL A 121 8.98 -5.20 -12.58
CA VAL A 121 9.34 -5.20 -11.16
C VAL A 121 8.53 -4.18 -10.36
N GLY A 122 8.27 -3.00 -10.93
CA GLY A 122 7.54 -1.94 -10.24
C GLY A 122 6.04 -2.21 -10.11
N LEU A 123 5.42 -2.85 -11.12
CA LEU A 123 3.98 -3.07 -11.14
C LEU A 123 3.44 -3.87 -9.95
N PRO A 124 4.02 -5.02 -9.55
CA PRO A 124 3.54 -5.79 -8.40
C PRO A 124 3.62 -5.05 -7.06
N ILE A 125 4.46 -4.02 -6.95
CA ILE A 125 4.68 -3.27 -5.70
C ILE A 125 3.53 -2.31 -5.43
N VAL A 126 2.91 -1.76 -6.48
CA VAL A 126 1.69 -0.94 -6.37
C VAL A 126 0.55 -1.72 -5.70
N TRP A 127 0.53 -3.03 -5.89
CA TRP A 127 -0.51 -3.91 -5.33
C TRP A 127 -0.39 -4.09 -3.81
N LEU A 128 0.67 -3.57 -3.19
CA LEU A 128 0.80 -3.50 -1.73
C LEU A 128 -0.25 -2.56 -1.12
N SER A 129 -0.66 -1.49 -1.80
CA SER A 129 -1.71 -0.58 -1.33
C SER A 129 -3.10 -1.11 -1.66
N ASN A 130 -3.52 -2.16 -0.95
CA ASN A 130 -4.90 -2.66 -1.01
C ASN A 130 -5.83 -1.86 -0.06
N PRO A 131 -7.17 -1.94 -0.22
CA PRO A 131 -8.13 -1.26 0.66
C PRO A 131 -8.04 -1.65 2.15
N ALA A 132 -7.33 -2.73 2.50
CA ALA A 132 -7.08 -3.09 3.90
C ALA A 132 -5.77 -2.47 4.46
N THR A 133 -4.86 -2.04 3.59
CA THR A 133 -3.53 -1.53 3.94
C THR A 133 -3.42 -0.01 3.75
N PHE A 134 -4.38 0.63 3.08
CA PHE A 134 -4.36 2.09 2.91
C PHE A 134 -4.38 2.83 4.26
N VAL A 135 -5.18 2.39 5.24
CA VAL A 135 -5.25 3.02 6.57
C VAL A 135 -3.89 3.01 7.27
N PRO A 136 -3.23 1.85 7.50
CA PRO A 136 -1.95 1.83 8.18
C PRO A 136 -0.81 2.49 7.40
N ILE A 137 -0.91 2.62 6.07
CA ILE A 137 0.09 3.31 5.25
C ILE A 137 -0.11 4.84 5.33
N TYR A 138 -1.33 5.33 5.19
CA TYR A 138 -1.60 6.76 5.09
C TYR A 138 -1.70 7.47 6.43
N LEU A 139 -2.05 6.79 7.51
CA LEU A 139 -2.04 7.38 8.85
C LEU A 139 -0.68 7.97 9.26
N PRO A 140 0.45 7.24 9.19
CA PRO A 140 1.75 7.81 9.51
C PRO A 140 2.16 8.90 8.52
N CYS A 141 1.81 8.75 7.23
CA CYS A 141 2.05 9.81 6.24
C CYS A 141 1.31 11.09 6.61
N TYR A 142 0.03 11.00 6.97
CA TYR A 142 -0.75 12.15 7.43
C TYR A 142 -0.18 12.77 8.71
N GLN A 143 0.27 11.96 9.66
CA GLN A 143 0.92 12.46 10.88
C GLN A 143 2.21 13.24 10.57
N VAL A 144 3.09 12.68 9.73
CA VAL A 144 4.32 13.35 9.27
C VAL A 144 3.97 14.65 8.55
N GLY A 145 3.00 14.62 7.65
CA GLY A 145 2.57 15.81 6.92
C GLY A 145 2.01 16.91 7.82
N ARG A 146 1.16 16.56 8.78
CA ARG A 146 0.65 17.52 9.76
C ARG A 146 1.76 18.15 10.59
N LEU A 147 2.73 17.35 11.03
CA LEU A 147 3.89 17.84 11.78
C LEU A 147 4.71 18.83 10.94
N LEU A 148 4.89 18.55 9.65
CA LEU A 148 5.62 19.42 8.73
C LEU A 148 4.87 20.71 8.40
N LEU A 149 3.54 20.66 8.25
CA LEU A 149 2.71 21.82 7.93
C LEU A 149 2.23 22.59 9.18
N GLY A 150 2.58 22.15 10.39
CA GLY A 150 2.06 22.73 11.64
C GLY A 150 0.53 22.65 11.76
N SER A 151 -0.10 21.67 11.11
CA SER A 151 -1.55 21.53 11.08
C SER A 151 -2.08 20.79 12.30
N GLU A 152 -3.09 21.36 12.97
CA GLU A 152 -3.69 20.73 14.13
C GLU A 152 -4.46 19.43 13.80
N PRO A 153 -4.51 18.48 14.75
CA PRO A 153 -5.35 17.29 14.62
C PRO A 153 -6.82 17.65 14.43
N LYS A 154 -7.43 17.13 13.37
CA LYS A 154 -8.88 17.25 13.16
C LYS A 154 -9.61 16.35 14.16
N GLY A 155 -10.18 16.98 15.19
CA GLY A 155 -10.96 16.34 16.25
C GLY A 155 -12.42 16.10 15.85
N ARG A 156 -13.24 15.74 16.84
CA ARG A 156 -14.68 15.43 16.65
C ARG A 156 -15.46 16.59 16.04
N ASP A 157 -15.11 17.83 16.40
CA ASP A 157 -15.83 19.03 15.93
C ASP A 157 -15.73 19.21 14.41
N TRP A 158 -14.59 18.85 13.84
CA TRP A 158 -14.40 18.85 12.39
C TRP A 158 -15.32 17.85 11.68
N TRP A 159 -15.49 16.66 12.25
CA TRP A 159 -16.39 15.62 11.72
C TRP A 159 -17.87 16.00 11.87
N HIS A 160 -18.24 16.63 12.98
CA HIS A 160 -19.60 17.16 13.16
C HIS A 160 -19.92 18.28 12.17
N GLY A 161 -18.93 19.12 11.82
CA GLY A 161 -19.09 20.16 10.80
C GLY A 161 -19.53 19.63 9.43
N LEU A 162 -19.12 18.40 9.06
CA LEU A 162 -19.52 17.77 7.79
C LEU A 162 -21.00 17.43 7.70
N GLN A 163 -21.68 17.27 8.84
CA GLN A 163 -23.10 16.94 8.94
C GLN A 163 -24.01 18.16 8.75
N HIS A 164 -23.45 19.37 8.85
CA HIS A 164 -24.18 20.63 8.73
C HIS A 164 -23.64 21.49 7.57
N PRO A 165 -23.79 21.05 6.31
CA PRO A 165 -23.33 21.83 5.17
C PRO A 165 -24.24 23.06 4.94
N PRO A 166 -23.69 24.19 4.47
CA PRO A 166 -24.46 25.39 4.16
C PRO A 166 -25.52 25.15 3.07
N THR A 167 -26.54 26.01 3.01
CA THR A 167 -27.57 25.95 1.96
C THR A 167 -27.05 26.56 0.64
N GLY A 168 -27.50 25.99 -0.48
CA GLY A 168 -27.07 26.38 -1.84
C GLY A 168 -25.99 25.47 -2.44
N PHE A 169 -26.09 25.15 -3.73
CA PHE A 169 -25.20 24.21 -4.42
C PHE A 169 -23.74 24.66 -4.41
N LEU A 170 -23.46 25.92 -4.76
CA LEU A 170 -22.10 26.47 -4.85
C LEU A 170 -21.41 26.53 -3.47
N ASN A 171 -22.13 26.92 -2.42
CA ASN A 171 -21.60 26.98 -1.07
C ASN A 171 -21.30 25.58 -0.52
N LYS A 172 -22.12 24.58 -0.87
CA LYS A 172 -21.86 23.17 -0.53
C LYS A 172 -20.60 22.65 -1.21
N THR A 173 -20.40 22.95 -2.50
CA THR A 173 -19.21 22.45 -3.21
C THR A 173 -17.93 23.06 -2.65
N GLU A 174 -17.92 24.36 -2.37
CA GLU A 174 -16.77 25.02 -1.75
C GLU A 174 -16.49 24.49 -0.34
N PHE A 175 -17.53 24.27 0.46
CA PHE A 175 -17.40 23.71 1.81
C PHE A 175 -16.77 22.31 1.79
N TYR A 176 -17.23 21.39 0.93
CA TYR A 176 -16.60 20.07 0.85
C TYR A 176 -15.20 20.13 0.25
N TRP A 177 -14.98 20.99 -0.74
CA TRP A 177 -13.68 21.13 -1.39
C TRP A 177 -12.59 21.59 -0.41
N THR A 178 -12.88 22.63 0.37
CA THR A 178 -11.97 23.14 1.40
C THR A 178 -11.67 22.07 2.47
N ARG A 179 -12.69 21.38 2.97
CA ARG A 179 -12.53 20.30 3.97
C ARG A 179 -11.70 19.13 3.46
N ILE A 180 -11.89 18.72 2.21
CA ILE A 180 -11.08 17.68 1.57
C ILE A 180 -9.62 18.13 1.52
N TRP A 181 -9.37 19.39 1.17
CA TRP A 181 -8.01 19.93 1.06
C TRP A 181 -7.28 20.07 2.39
N GLU A 182 -8.01 20.30 3.49
CA GLU A 182 -7.45 20.26 4.85
C GLU A 182 -6.88 18.88 5.25
N ILE A 183 -7.36 17.80 4.62
CA ILE A 183 -6.85 16.44 4.86
C ILE A 183 -5.82 16.04 3.81
N ILE A 184 -6.14 16.23 2.52
CA ILE A 184 -5.27 15.79 1.44
C ILE A 184 -3.99 16.62 1.36
N GLY A 185 -4.02 17.91 1.71
CA GLY A 185 -2.83 18.76 1.74
C GLY A 185 -1.73 18.20 2.64
N PRO A 186 -1.95 18.05 3.96
CA PRO A 186 -0.98 17.41 4.84
C PRO A 186 -0.65 15.98 4.42
N LEU A 187 -1.64 15.19 4.01
CA LEU A 187 -1.43 13.81 3.58
C LEU A 187 -0.44 13.72 2.41
N THR A 188 -0.59 14.55 1.37
CA THR A 188 0.27 14.52 0.19
C THR A 188 1.71 14.90 0.50
N VAL A 189 1.93 15.92 1.34
CA VAL A 189 3.28 16.32 1.76
C VAL A 189 3.95 15.22 2.59
N GLY A 190 3.21 14.64 3.54
CA GLY A 190 3.73 13.53 4.33
C GLY A 190 4.00 12.28 3.50
N CYS A 191 3.11 11.97 2.55
CA CYS A 191 3.31 10.90 1.57
C CYS A 191 4.57 11.16 0.73
N LEU A 192 4.81 12.37 0.24
CA LEU A 192 6.02 12.70 -0.54
C LEU A 192 7.30 12.43 0.25
N VAL A 193 7.35 12.84 1.52
CA VAL A 193 8.52 12.63 2.37
C VAL A 193 8.71 11.14 2.67
N VAL A 194 7.68 10.46 3.14
CA VAL A 194 7.76 9.03 3.50
C VAL A 194 8.05 8.17 2.26
N ALA A 195 7.36 8.43 1.15
CA ALA A 195 7.57 7.73 -0.12
C ALA A 195 9.00 7.89 -0.62
N SER A 196 9.58 9.09 -0.52
CA SER A 196 10.97 9.33 -0.94
C SER A 196 11.95 8.52 -0.10
N ILE A 197 11.78 8.53 1.23
CA ILE A 197 12.64 7.76 2.14
C ILE A 197 12.52 6.26 1.84
N VAL A 198 11.30 5.74 1.74
CA VAL A 198 11.06 4.32 1.48
C VAL A 198 11.56 3.91 0.10
N ALA A 199 11.44 4.76 -0.92
CA ALA A 199 11.95 4.50 -2.26
C ALA A 199 13.48 4.40 -2.28
N VAL A 200 14.19 5.32 -1.61
CA VAL A 200 15.65 5.29 -1.51
C VAL A 200 16.12 4.04 -0.75
N LEU A 201 15.50 3.73 0.39
CA LEU A 201 15.82 2.53 1.15
C LEU A 201 15.53 1.25 0.35
N GLY A 202 14.40 1.23 -0.37
CA GLY A 202 14.01 0.15 -1.25
C GLY A 202 14.99 -0.08 -2.40
N TYR A 203 15.48 1.01 -3.02
CA TYR A 203 16.53 0.95 -4.03
C TYR A 203 17.81 0.32 -3.46
N CYS A 204 18.33 0.85 -2.35
CA CYS A 204 19.57 0.36 -1.74
C CYS A 204 19.46 -1.11 -1.32
N LEU A 205 18.33 -1.50 -0.72
CA LEU A 205 18.07 -2.87 -0.32
C LEU A 205 17.99 -3.81 -1.53
N ALA A 206 17.18 -3.45 -2.54
CA ALA A 206 17.03 -4.26 -3.74
C ALA A 206 18.36 -4.43 -4.47
N TYR A 207 19.12 -3.36 -4.63
CA TYR A 207 20.45 -3.39 -5.25
C TYR A 207 21.39 -4.33 -4.47
N SER A 208 21.47 -4.18 -3.14
CA SER A 208 22.35 -5.00 -2.29
C SER A 208 22.00 -6.48 -2.32
N VAL A 209 20.70 -6.80 -2.30
CA VAL A 209 20.19 -8.19 -2.37
C VAL A 209 20.51 -8.81 -3.73
N ILE A 210 20.22 -8.10 -4.83
CA ILE A 210 20.47 -8.61 -6.19
C ILE A 210 21.96 -8.79 -6.42
N TYR A 211 22.78 -7.80 -6.05
CA TYR A 211 24.24 -7.84 -6.18
C TYR A 211 24.84 -9.03 -5.43
N THR A 212 24.53 -9.17 -4.14
CA THR A 212 25.07 -10.25 -3.30
C THR A 212 24.62 -11.62 -3.79
N TYR A 213 23.36 -11.74 -4.24
CA TYR A 213 22.84 -12.99 -4.76
C TYR A 213 23.55 -13.40 -6.06
N ARG A 214 23.70 -12.48 -7.02
CA ARG A 214 24.32 -12.77 -8.32
C ARG A 214 25.80 -13.10 -8.18
N MET A 215 26.53 -12.35 -7.35
CA MET A 215 27.94 -12.65 -7.05
C MET A 215 28.12 -14.04 -6.42
N LYS A 216 27.24 -14.43 -5.48
CA LYS A 216 27.31 -15.76 -4.84
C LYS A 216 26.92 -16.91 -5.76
N ARG A 217 25.98 -16.69 -6.69
CA ARG A 217 25.44 -17.77 -7.54
C ARG A 217 26.16 -17.94 -8.87
N PHE A 218 26.53 -16.83 -9.53
CA PHE A 218 27.08 -16.84 -10.89
C PHE A 218 28.51 -16.28 -10.96
N GLY A 219 29.01 -15.63 -9.92
CA GLY A 219 30.31 -14.95 -9.96
C GLY A 219 30.38 -13.76 -10.93
N ALA A 220 29.24 -13.37 -11.52
CA ALA A 220 29.10 -12.29 -12.49
C ALA A 220 27.87 -11.43 -12.16
N ILE A 221 27.90 -10.16 -12.59
CA ILE A 221 26.84 -9.16 -12.31
C ILE A 221 25.62 -9.37 -13.23
N THR A 222 25.85 -9.92 -14.43
CA THR A 222 24.82 -10.34 -15.38
C THR A 222 24.82 -11.87 -15.47
N PRO A 223 23.65 -12.52 -15.49
CA PRO A 223 23.59 -13.96 -15.75
C PRO A 223 24.18 -14.26 -17.15
N PRO A 224 24.86 -15.42 -17.32
CA PRO A 224 25.40 -15.86 -18.61
C PRO A 224 24.32 -16.28 -19.60
#